data_AF-A0A520IEV5-F1
#
_entry.id   AF-A0A520IEV5-F1
#
_cell.length_a   1.000
_cell.length_b   1.000
_cell.length_c   1.000
_cell.angle_alpha   90.00
_cell.angle_beta   90.00
_cell.angle_gamma   90.00
#
_symmetry.space_group_name_H-M   'P 1'
#
loop_
_entity.id
_entity.type
_entity.pdbx_description
1 polymer ?
#
loop_
_entity_poly.entity_id
_entity_poly.type
_entity_poly.pdbx_seq_one_letter_code
_entity_poly.pdbx_strand_id
1 'polypeptide(L)'
;MKIKHILITALLFILSSITFAQSTGEKQVVWLDQLDLTVATQGFGVPQKNRSVDGKVITIAGETFDRGFGTHAESSLLILLQGKAHNIKGWVGIDDEIKGHEPAAEFILIADGKKIWASGIMRLGDKAKPCEVSLKGVQKLELVVADGGNGNYYDHADWANVRFEADDAKPFETMNPISGTPYILTPRTSLLPKINSATVFGIRPKSPFQFIVAASGERPMRFSAEGLPAGLKINSLTGLITGTLKAAGTFAVTLKAVNGKGKAVKKFKIVCGDKIALTPPMGWNSWNCFADQVSADKIRRAADAMISSGLVNHGWTYVNIDDFWQNNKDAKDPSIRGELRDASGNIVVNSRFGDMGKLADDVHNKGLKIGIYSSPGPWTCGSCTGSYGHEKLDAETYARWGFDYLKYDWCSYGHVINGMPDNDPYKIGALSYKGGDNLEMAMKPFKVMGDAIKEQPRDIVFSLCQYGMSDVWKWGNSVGGSLWRTTNDITDTWTSVKNIALQQDKAAAYAKPGSWNDPDMLVVGTVGWGNPHPSKLRPDEQYLHFSLWCLFSAPLLIGCDMEKLDDFTMNLLTNDEVIAINQDPLGNQAKCELTVGDVRIYVKKLEDGGQ
;
A
#
# COMPACT_ATOMS: atom_id res chain seq x y z
N MET A 1 21.78 -92.10 42.77
CA MET A 1 22.64 -92.98 43.61
C MET A 1 23.53 -92.10 44.47
N LYS A 2 23.35 -92.15 45.81
CA LYS A 2 24.29 -91.79 46.91
C LYS A 2 24.90 -90.37 46.91
N ILE A 3 24.38 -89.41 47.69
CA ILE A 3 24.63 -89.10 49.14
C ILE A 3 26.08 -88.63 49.44
N LYS A 4 26.16 -87.51 50.19
CA LYS A 4 27.19 -87.04 51.17
C LYS A 4 27.94 -85.78 50.71
N HIS A 5 28.18 -84.72 51.50
CA HIS A 5 27.96 -84.40 52.92
C HIS A 5 28.00 -82.87 53.14
N ILE A 6 27.46 -82.46 54.28
CA ILE A 6 27.36 -81.11 54.88
C ILE A 6 28.69 -80.68 55.53
N LEU A 7 29.05 -79.38 55.48
CA LEU A 7 29.64 -78.56 56.56
C LEU A 7 29.77 -77.07 56.09
N ILE A 8 28.94 -76.11 56.54
CA ILE A 8 29.20 -75.04 57.56
C ILE A 8 30.57 -74.34 57.34
N THR A 9 30.76 -73.05 57.07
CA THR A 9 30.27 -71.79 57.69
C THR A 9 30.81 -70.60 56.87
N ALA A 10 30.06 -69.49 56.75
CA ALA A 10 30.51 -68.10 56.97
C ALA A 10 29.64 -67.10 56.20
N LEU A 11 28.87 -66.33 56.97
CA LEU A 11 28.11 -65.16 56.56
C LEU A 11 29.06 -64.03 56.11
N LEU A 12 28.87 -63.49 54.91
CA LEU A 12 29.24 -62.10 54.61
C LEU A 12 28.12 -61.50 53.74
N PHE A 13 27.27 -60.70 54.38
CA PHE A 13 26.32 -59.82 53.71
C PHE A 13 27.09 -58.64 53.12
N ILE A 14 27.19 -58.57 51.79
CA ILE A 14 27.58 -57.35 51.07
C ILE A 14 26.28 -56.70 50.58
N LEU A 15 25.86 -55.62 51.24
CA LEU A 15 24.86 -54.71 50.70
C LEU A 15 25.50 -53.96 49.52
N SER A 16 25.09 -54.27 48.29
CA SER A 16 25.33 -53.42 47.13
C SER A 16 24.18 -52.41 47.02
N SER A 17 24.39 -51.19 47.51
CA SER A 17 23.55 -50.04 47.22
C SER A 17 23.69 -49.66 45.76
N ILE A 18 22.68 -49.96 44.94
CA ILE A 18 22.54 -49.42 43.59
C ILE A 18 22.03 -47.99 43.72
N THR A 19 22.92 -47.01 43.60
CA THR A 19 22.56 -45.62 43.38
C THR A 19 22.17 -45.45 41.91
N PHE A 20 20.87 -45.21 41.65
CA PHE A 20 20.44 -44.60 40.39
C PHE A 20 20.96 -43.16 40.38
N ALA A 21 22.14 -42.95 39.79
CA ALA A 21 22.55 -41.61 39.39
C ALA A 21 21.69 -41.20 38.20
N GLN A 22 20.68 -40.35 38.42
CA GLN A 22 20.13 -39.55 37.34
C GLN A 22 21.26 -38.67 36.81
N SER A 23 21.75 -38.95 35.61
CA SER A 23 22.61 -38.02 34.89
C SER A 23 21.77 -36.78 34.55
N THR A 24 21.85 -35.74 35.37
CA THR A 24 21.47 -34.40 34.93
C THR A 24 22.52 -33.99 33.90
N GLY A 25 22.23 -34.20 32.62
CA GLY A 25 23.07 -33.69 31.54
C GLY A 25 23.34 -32.20 31.77
N GLU A 26 24.59 -31.79 31.59
CA GLU A 26 25.00 -30.40 31.75
C GLU A 26 24.23 -29.55 30.73
N LYS A 27 23.34 -28.69 31.21
CA LYS A 27 22.51 -27.82 30.38
C LYS A 27 23.42 -26.96 29.50
N GLN A 28 23.19 -27.01 28.20
CA GLN A 28 23.97 -26.26 27.22
C GLN A 28 23.36 -24.87 26.99
N VAL A 29 24.19 -23.93 26.54
CA VAL A 29 23.76 -22.56 26.21
C VAL A 29 23.71 -22.38 24.71
N VAL A 30 22.55 -21.98 24.21
CA VAL A 30 22.35 -21.55 22.81
C VAL A 30 22.04 -20.07 22.82
N TRP A 31 22.81 -19.25 22.11
CA TRP A 31 22.59 -17.81 22.05
C TRP A 31 21.64 -17.42 20.93
N LEU A 32 20.81 -16.39 21.15
CA LEU A 32 19.89 -15.89 20.12
C LEU A 32 20.64 -15.49 18.84
N ASP A 33 21.83 -14.89 18.97
CA ASP A 33 22.66 -14.48 17.84
C ASP A 33 23.26 -15.66 17.04
N GLN A 34 23.09 -16.91 17.49
CA GLN A 34 23.47 -18.12 16.75
C GLN A 34 22.35 -18.66 15.87
N LEU A 35 21.12 -18.20 16.05
CA LEU A 35 19.97 -18.59 15.25
C LEU A 35 19.98 -17.82 13.92
N ASP A 36 19.18 -18.28 12.94
CA ASP A 36 18.95 -17.51 11.72
C ASP A 36 17.94 -16.39 12.01
N LEU A 37 18.44 -15.17 12.18
CA LEU A 37 17.63 -13.99 12.46
C LEU A 37 17.03 -13.37 11.17
N THR A 38 17.47 -13.81 9.99
CA THR A 38 17.03 -13.22 8.71
C THR A 38 15.58 -13.53 8.36
N VAL A 39 14.99 -14.54 9.02
CA VAL A 39 13.58 -14.92 8.87
C VAL A 39 12.61 -14.05 9.66
N ALA A 40 13.12 -13.20 10.58
CA ALA A 40 12.30 -12.29 11.37
C ALA A 40 11.51 -11.33 10.47
N THR A 41 10.26 -11.04 10.85
CA THR A 41 9.52 -9.89 10.31
C THR A 41 9.85 -8.65 11.11
N GLN A 42 9.82 -7.48 10.49
CA GLN A 42 9.84 -6.21 11.20
C GLN A 42 9.24 -5.06 10.38
N GLY A 43 8.77 -4.02 11.07
CA GLY A 43 8.10 -2.87 10.45
C GLY A 43 9.01 -1.97 9.62
N PHE A 44 10.31 -1.91 9.95
CA PHE A 44 11.29 -1.07 9.27
C PHE A 44 12.70 -1.68 9.32
N GLY A 45 13.56 -1.35 8.34
CA GLY A 45 14.97 -1.76 8.29
C GLY A 45 15.19 -3.25 8.01
N VAL A 46 16.41 -3.75 8.28
CA VAL A 46 16.76 -5.18 8.21
C VAL A 46 17.17 -5.68 9.59
N PRO A 47 16.71 -6.87 10.05
CA PRO A 47 17.15 -7.49 11.30
C PRO A 47 18.67 -7.56 11.39
N GLN A 48 19.26 -7.07 12.49
CA GLN A 48 20.71 -7.03 12.65
C GLN A 48 21.20 -7.96 13.76
N LYS A 49 22.23 -8.74 13.45
CA LYS A 49 22.94 -9.58 14.42
C LYS A 49 24.02 -8.75 15.13
N ASN A 50 23.98 -8.72 16.46
CA ASN A 50 24.95 -8.06 17.34
C ASN A 50 25.14 -6.56 17.05
N ARG A 51 24.16 -5.95 16.40
CA ARG A 51 24.08 -4.54 16.06
C ARG A 51 22.63 -4.09 16.18
N SER A 52 22.42 -2.80 16.43
CA SER A 52 21.12 -2.14 16.35
C SER A 52 20.59 -2.19 14.91
N VAL A 53 19.33 -1.82 14.68
CA VAL A 53 18.73 -1.87 13.34
C VAL A 53 19.41 -0.91 12.33
N ASP A 54 19.99 0.21 12.76
CA ASP A 54 20.84 1.05 11.89
C ASP A 54 22.31 0.58 11.81
N GLY A 55 22.64 -0.56 12.38
CA GLY A 55 23.98 -1.16 12.30
C GLY A 55 25.00 -0.64 13.31
N LYS A 56 24.56 0.04 14.38
CA LYS A 56 25.42 0.53 15.47
C LYS A 56 25.56 -0.52 16.57
N VAL A 57 26.37 -0.24 17.60
CA VAL A 57 26.49 -1.10 18.79
C VAL A 57 25.21 -1.02 19.60
N ILE A 58 24.63 -2.18 19.95
CA ILE A 58 23.42 -2.28 20.77
C ILE A 58 23.66 -1.55 22.09
N THR A 59 22.87 -0.51 22.34
CA THR A 59 23.04 0.33 23.53
C THR A 59 21.68 0.68 24.11
N ILE A 60 21.40 0.29 25.36
CA ILE A 60 20.12 0.55 26.03
C ILE A 60 20.38 1.41 27.27
N ALA A 61 19.85 2.63 27.29
CA ALA A 61 20.03 3.59 28.40
C ALA A 61 21.49 3.79 28.80
N GLY A 62 22.37 3.85 27.79
CA GLY A 62 23.82 4.00 27.96
C GLY A 62 24.61 2.73 28.27
N GLU A 63 23.95 1.58 28.48
CA GLU A 63 24.63 0.28 28.66
C GLU A 63 24.81 -0.41 27.30
N THR A 64 26.04 -0.81 26.97
CA THR A 64 26.38 -1.45 25.69
C THR A 64 26.37 -2.96 25.78
N PHE A 65 25.92 -3.64 24.72
CA PHE A 65 25.84 -5.11 24.65
C PHE A 65 26.58 -5.65 23.42
N ASP A 66 27.45 -6.65 23.64
CA ASP A 66 28.26 -7.24 22.57
C ASP A 66 27.48 -8.28 21.74
N ARG A 67 26.41 -8.85 22.29
CA ARG A 67 25.54 -9.81 21.63
C ARG A 67 24.10 -9.37 21.68
N GLY A 68 23.38 -9.62 20.60
CA GLY A 68 21.94 -9.42 20.57
C GLY A 68 21.35 -9.49 19.18
N PHE A 69 20.08 -9.17 19.13
CA PHE A 69 19.29 -9.04 17.92
C PHE A 69 18.63 -7.66 17.94
N GLY A 70 19.13 -6.76 17.09
CA GLY A 70 18.57 -5.43 16.87
C GLY A 70 17.46 -5.49 15.82
N THR A 71 16.31 -4.93 16.16
CA THR A 71 15.08 -4.97 15.38
C THR A 71 14.29 -3.66 15.51
N HIS A 72 13.08 -3.63 14.95
CA HIS A 72 12.20 -2.48 14.96
C HIS A 72 10.74 -2.92 15.11
N ALA A 73 9.93 -2.22 15.91
CA ALA A 73 8.51 -2.56 16.06
C ALA A 73 7.68 -2.29 14.78
N GLU A 74 6.66 -3.06 14.43
CA GLU A 74 6.34 -4.36 14.99
C GLU A 74 7.27 -5.42 14.39
N SER A 75 7.83 -6.32 15.20
CA SER A 75 8.64 -7.44 14.72
C SER A 75 8.26 -8.76 15.36
N SER A 76 8.56 -9.86 14.66
CA SER A 76 8.38 -11.22 15.16
C SER A 76 9.49 -12.15 14.68
N LEU A 77 9.96 -13.01 15.59
CA LEU A 77 10.82 -14.15 15.29
C LEU A 77 10.26 -15.42 15.94
N LEU A 78 9.81 -16.37 15.11
CA LEU A 78 9.33 -17.66 15.57
C LEU A 78 10.47 -18.70 15.60
N ILE A 79 10.61 -19.34 16.76
CA ILE A 79 11.67 -20.31 17.08
C ILE A 79 11.03 -21.67 17.40
N LEU A 80 11.51 -22.73 16.75
CA LEU A 80 11.07 -24.10 16.96
C LEU A 80 11.93 -24.77 18.05
N LEU A 81 11.41 -24.77 19.27
CA LEU A 81 12.11 -25.30 20.44
C LEU A 81 12.00 -26.83 20.56
N GLN A 82 10.94 -27.43 20.02
CA GLN A 82 10.69 -28.89 20.04
C GLN A 82 10.77 -29.51 21.46
N GLY A 83 10.44 -28.75 22.50
CA GLY A 83 10.54 -29.17 23.90
C GLY A 83 11.94 -29.24 24.48
N LYS A 84 12.98 -28.85 23.73
CA LYS A 84 14.41 -28.99 24.12
C LYS A 84 14.98 -27.80 24.88
N ALA A 85 14.23 -26.69 24.96
CA ALA A 85 14.61 -25.51 25.74
C ALA A 85 13.97 -25.55 27.14
N HIS A 86 14.73 -25.16 28.15
CA HIS A 86 14.31 -25.14 29.56
C HIS A 86 14.02 -23.73 30.04
N ASN A 87 14.85 -22.75 29.66
CA ASN A 87 14.73 -21.35 30.05
C ASN A 87 15.23 -20.44 28.92
N ILE A 88 14.67 -19.24 28.84
CA ILE A 88 15.24 -18.09 28.11
C ILE A 88 15.67 -17.05 29.12
N LYS A 89 16.84 -16.43 28.90
CA LYS A 89 17.41 -15.37 29.75
C LYS A 89 18.05 -14.30 28.88
N GLY A 90 17.84 -13.03 29.20
CA GLY A 90 18.49 -11.91 28.54
C GLY A 90 17.90 -10.58 28.98
N TRP A 91 18.11 -9.57 28.15
CA TRP A 91 17.64 -8.21 28.38
C TRP A 91 16.92 -7.70 27.14
N VAL A 92 15.99 -6.79 27.33
CA VAL A 92 15.31 -6.08 26.25
C VAL A 92 15.27 -4.59 26.52
N GLY A 93 15.17 -3.79 25.46
CA GLY A 93 14.98 -2.35 25.59
C GLY A 93 15.05 -1.60 24.27
N ILE A 94 14.77 -0.30 24.35
CA ILE A 94 14.85 0.61 23.21
C ILE A 94 16.31 1.02 23.00
N ASP A 95 16.79 0.99 21.75
CA ASP A 95 18.16 1.37 21.42
C ASP A 95 18.36 2.89 21.55
N ASP A 96 19.53 3.29 22.05
CA ASP A 96 19.93 4.69 22.24
C ASP A 96 20.15 5.44 20.91
N GLU A 97 20.22 4.75 19.77
CA GLU A 97 20.49 5.34 18.47
C GLU A 97 19.40 6.28 17.95
N ILE A 98 18.19 6.17 18.50
CA ILE A 98 17.02 6.98 18.15
C ILE A 98 16.84 8.21 19.05
N LYS A 99 17.90 8.64 19.76
CA LYS A 99 17.88 9.86 20.59
C LYS A 99 17.35 11.06 19.81
N GLY A 100 16.36 11.73 20.40
CA GLY A 100 15.62 12.83 19.77
C GLY A 100 14.24 12.43 19.26
N HIS A 101 13.87 11.15 19.37
CA HIS A 101 12.54 10.61 19.09
C HIS A 101 11.86 10.11 20.37
N GLU A 102 10.55 9.83 20.26
CA GLU A 102 9.71 9.36 21.38
C GLU A 102 9.20 7.93 21.14
N PRO A 103 10.06 6.92 20.97
CA PRO A 103 9.61 5.56 20.71
C PRO A 103 8.87 4.95 21.90
N ALA A 104 7.98 4.02 21.61
CA ALA A 104 7.34 3.20 22.62
C ALA A 104 7.08 1.80 22.05
N ALA A 105 7.63 0.76 22.69
CA ALA A 105 7.41 -0.61 22.25
C ALA A 105 7.22 -1.56 23.43
N GLU A 106 6.52 -2.68 23.20
CA GLU A 106 6.38 -3.77 24.17
C GLU A 106 7.04 -5.05 23.64
N PHE A 107 7.95 -5.62 24.42
CA PHE A 107 8.54 -6.93 24.16
C PHE A 107 7.66 -8.01 24.76
N ILE A 108 7.34 -9.03 23.96
CA ILE A 108 6.41 -10.09 24.32
C ILE A 108 7.03 -11.44 23.97
N LEU A 109 6.87 -12.42 24.87
CA LEU A 109 7.14 -13.82 24.56
C LEU A 109 5.83 -14.59 24.46
N ILE A 110 5.61 -15.27 23.34
CA ILE A 110 4.45 -16.12 23.09
C ILE A 110 4.93 -17.56 22.94
N ALA A 111 4.53 -18.44 23.86
CA ALA A 111 4.84 -19.86 23.80
C ALA A 111 3.60 -20.67 23.43
N ASP A 112 3.69 -21.46 22.37
CA ASP A 112 2.60 -22.30 21.85
C ASP A 112 1.26 -21.53 21.72
N GLY A 113 1.34 -20.29 21.22
CA GLY A 113 0.21 -19.38 21.02
C GLY A 113 -0.29 -18.66 22.27
N LYS A 114 0.40 -18.79 23.42
CA LYS A 114 0.02 -18.12 24.67
C LYS A 114 1.11 -17.12 25.09
N LYS A 115 0.71 -15.89 25.38
CA LYS A 115 1.61 -14.89 25.98
C LYS A 115 2.07 -15.38 27.37
N ILE A 116 3.37 -15.60 27.53
CA ILE A 116 3.99 -16.09 28.78
C ILE A 116 4.78 -15.00 29.51
N TRP A 117 5.15 -13.92 28.82
CA TRP A 117 5.85 -12.79 29.40
C TRP A 117 5.65 -11.52 28.55
N ALA A 118 5.71 -10.36 29.21
CA ALA A 118 5.71 -9.06 28.56
C ALA A 118 6.55 -8.05 29.35
N SER A 119 7.22 -7.14 28.65
CA SER A 119 7.97 -6.05 29.27
C SER A 119 7.07 -4.95 29.82
N GLY A 120 5.81 -4.86 29.41
CA GLY A 120 5.10 -3.58 29.43
C GLY A 120 5.73 -2.60 28.44
N ILE A 121 5.12 -1.42 28.28
CA ILE A 121 5.66 -0.40 27.37
C ILE A 121 7.04 0.06 27.88
N MET A 122 8.05 -0.05 27.01
CA MET A 122 9.39 0.50 27.20
C MET A 122 9.57 1.73 26.33
N ARG A 123 10.30 2.71 26.83
CA ARG A 123 10.61 3.99 26.17
C ARG A 123 12.12 4.24 26.14
N LEU A 124 12.54 5.17 25.28
CA LEU A 124 13.92 5.62 25.27
C LEU A 124 14.35 6.12 26.66
N GLY A 125 15.49 5.62 27.15
CA GLY A 125 16.04 5.96 28.46
C GLY A 125 15.60 5.04 29.60
N ASP A 126 14.62 4.16 29.38
CA ASP A 126 14.33 3.08 30.32
C ASP A 126 15.51 2.11 30.39
N LYS A 127 15.86 1.68 31.60
CA LYS A 127 16.91 0.67 31.78
C LYS A 127 16.51 -0.63 31.09
N ALA A 128 17.51 -1.34 30.58
CA ALA A 128 17.32 -2.66 30.02
C ALA A 128 16.53 -3.55 30.99
N LYS A 129 15.44 -4.16 30.51
CA LYS A 129 14.53 -4.97 31.32
C LYS A 129 14.93 -6.44 31.24
N PRO A 130 15.06 -7.16 32.36
CA PRO A 130 15.42 -8.57 32.33
C PRO A 130 14.24 -9.40 31.80
N CYS A 131 14.54 -10.32 30.89
CA CYS A 131 13.63 -11.32 30.38
C CYS A 131 14.13 -12.70 30.82
N GLU A 132 13.46 -13.32 31.78
CA GLU A 132 13.79 -14.65 32.31
C GLU A 132 12.51 -15.46 32.49
N VAL A 133 12.34 -16.52 31.69
CA VAL A 133 11.11 -17.32 31.65
C VAL A 133 11.43 -18.78 31.43
N SER A 134 10.65 -19.68 32.08
CA SER A 134 10.75 -21.11 31.83
C SER A 134 10.08 -21.50 30.51
N LEU A 135 10.75 -22.35 29.74
CA LEU A 135 10.33 -22.89 28.46
C LEU A 135 10.09 -24.41 28.49
N LYS A 136 10.05 -25.01 29.67
CA LYS A 136 9.98 -26.47 29.81
C LYS A 136 8.75 -27.04 29.08
N GLY A 137 9.00 -27.89 28.08
CA GLY A 137 7.97 -28.55 27.28
C GLY A 137 7.39 -27.69 26.14
N VAL A 138 7.80 -26.43 26.01
CA VAL A 138 7.34 -25.52 24.95
C VAL A 138 7.83 -26.02 23.59
N GLN A 139 6.92 -26.07 22.61
CA GLN A 139 7.26 -26.53 21.27
C GLN A 139 7.72 -25.39 20.38
N LYS A 140 7.08 -24.22 20.49
CA LYS A 140 7.37 -23.02 19.70
C LYS A 140 7.38 -21.78 20.59
N LEU A 141 8.32 -20.89 20.35
CA LEU A 141 8.41 -19.60 21.01
C LEU A 141 8.50 -18.49 19.97
N GLU A 142 7.69 -17.46 20.15
CA GLU A 142 7.73 -16.24 19.34
C GLU A 142 8.26 -15.08 20.19
N LEU A 143 9.27 -14.40 19.67
CA LEU A 143 9.80 -13.15 20.22
C LEU A 143 9.14 -12.02 19.43
N VAL A 144 8.31 -11.23 20.10
CA VAL A 144 7.54 -10.16 19.48
C VAL A 144 7.96 -8.82 20.06
N VAL A 145 8.12 -7.82 19.20
CA VAL A 145 8.16 -6.41 19.60
C VAL A 145 6.90 -5.76 19.02
N ALA A 146 5.99 -5.29 19.87
CA ALA A 146 4.75 -4.63 19.48
C ALA A 146 4.88 -3.11 19.61
N ASP A 147 4.08 -2.37 18.83
CA ASP A 147 3.89 -0.91 18.99
C ASP A 147 3.34 -0.62 20.39
N GLY A 148 3.92 0.36 21.08
CA GLY A 148 3.54 0.82 22.41
C GLY A 148 2.33 1.75 22.44
N GLY A 149 1.67 1.97 21.30
CA GLY A 149 0.41 2.67 21.16
C GLY A 149 0.53 4.11 20.68
N ASN A 150 1.71 4.52 20.21
CA ASN A 150 1.96 5.84 19.62
C ASN A 150 2.35 5.76 18.14
N GLY A 151 2.19 4.58 17.53
CA GLY A 151 2.71 4.30 16.18
C GLY A 151 4.19 3.95 16.26
N ASN A 152 4.66 3.17 15.30
CA ASN A 152 5.96 2.51 15.40
C ASN A 152 7.16 3.38 15.00
N TYR A 153 7.04 4.70 14.97
CA TYR A 153 8.06 5.57 14.37
C TYR A 153 9.32 5.63 15.24
N TYR A 154 10.46 5.17 14.71
CA TYR A 154 11.75 5.03 15.42
C TYR A 154 11.72 4.06 16.60
N ASP A 155 10.83 3.06 16.61
CA ASP A 155 10.78 2.02 17.64
C ASP A 155 11.90 0.98 17.45
N HIS A 156 13.16 1.45 17.49
CA HIS A 156 14.35 0.62 17.40
C HIS A 156 14.51 -0.12 18.73
N ALA A 157 14.53 -1.44 18.66
CA ALA A 157 14.33 -2.32 19.80
C ALA A 157 15.36 -3.45 19.78
N ASP A 158 15.91 -3.79 20.94
CA ASP A 158 16.96 -4.79 21.05
C ASP A 158 16.59 -5.95 21.98
N TRP A 159 16.91 -7.15 21.52
CA TRP A 159 17.01 -8.35 22.35
C TRP A 159 18.49 -8.58 22.69
N ALA A 160 18.93 -8.08 23.84
CA ALA A 160 20.33 -8.04 24.24
C ALA A 160 20.75 -9.22 25.12
N ASN A 161 21.89 -9.86 24.78
CA ASN A 161 22.44 -11.01 25.50
C ASN A 161 21.44 -12.17 25.74
N VAL A 162 20.46 -12.33 24.83
CA VAL A 162 19.45 -13.38 24.94
C VAL A 162 20.07 -14.75 24.67
N ARG A 163 19.80 -15.70 25.56
CA ARG A 163 20.26 -17.08 25.52
C ARG A 163 19.21 -18.06 26.04
N PHE A 164 19.32 -19.29 25.57
CA PHE A 164 18.50 -20.43 25.97
C PHE A 164 19.35 -21.42 26.76
N GLU A 165 18.82 -21.94 27.85
CA GLU A 165 19.31 -23.17 28.48
C GLU A 165 18.62 -24.36 27.81
N ALA A 166 19.36 -25.27 27.19
CA ALA A 166 18.83 -26.33 26.34
C ALA A 166 19.48 -27.70 26.60
N ASP A 167 18.85 -28.75 26.06
CA ASP A 167 19.35 -30.14 26.12
C ASP A 167 20.69 -30.33 25.39
N ASP A 168 20.90 -29.62 24.28
CA ASP A 168 22.14 -29.63 23.51
C ASP A 168 22.51 -28.21 23.05
N ALA A 169 23.74 -28.05 22.55
CA ALA A 169 24.26 -26.75 22.10
C ALA A 169 23.89 -26.40 20.65
N LYS A 170 22.97 -27.13 20.01
CA LYS A 170 22.60 -26.86 18.62
C LYS A 170 21.67 -25.65 18.54
N PRO A 171 21.90 -24.70 17.61
CA PRO A 171 20.96 -23.62 17.35
C PRO A 171 19.56 -24.16 17.02
N PHE A 172 18.54 -23.51 17.57
CA PHE A 172 17.15 -23.81 17.21
C PHE A 172 16.86 -23.35 15.79
N GLU A 173 15.97 -24.07 15.12
CA GLU A 173 15.44 -23.65 13.83
C GLU A 173 14.51 -22.45 14.05
N THR A 174 14.67 -21.43 13.21
CA THR A 174 13.77 -20.28 13.14
C THR A 174 12.99 -20.36 11.83
N MET A 175 11.75 -19.87 11.84
CA MET A 175 10.94 -19.84 10.63
C MET A 175 10.07 -18.60 10.57
N ASN A 176 9.72 -18.17 9.36
CA ASN A 176 8.63 -17.24 9.16
C ASN A 176 7.35 -18.05 8.88
N PRO A 177 6.28 -17.93 9.70
CA PRO A 177 5.06 -18.68 9.47
C PRO A 177 4.31 -18.24 8.20
N ILE A 178 4.60 -17.05 7.69
CA ILE A 178 4.01 -16.52 6.46
C ILE A 178 4.90 -16.95 5.29
N SER A 179 4.36 -17.74 4.37
CA SER A 179 5.10 -18.18 3.18
C SER A 179 5.63 -16.98 2.40
N GLY A 180 6.90 -17.02 2.01
CA GLY A 180 7.46 -16.06 1.04
C GLY A 180 7.33 -16.52 -0.42
N THR A 181 6.83 -17.75 -0.65
CA THR A 181 6.74 -18.33 -1.99
C THR A 181 5.44 -17.93 -2.67
N PRO A 182 5.47 -17.21 -3.80
CA PRO A 182 4.26 -16.85 -4.53
C PRO A 182 3.48 -18.08 -4.98
N TYR A 183 2.15 -17.98 -4.90
CA TYR A 183 1.23 -18.99 -5.40
C TYR A 183 0.02 -18.31 -6.02
N ILE A 184 -0.62 -18.97 -6.99
CA ILE A 184 -1.68 -18.39 -7.82
C ILE A 184 -3.03 -18.98 -7.40
N LEU A 185 -3.92 -18.10 -6.93
CA LEU A 185 -5.30 -18.43 -6.56
C LEU A 185 -6.33 -18.02 -7.61
N THR A 186 -6.09 -16.96 -8.39
CA THR A 186 -7.04 -16.52 -9.40
C THR A 186 -7.05 -17.51 -10.58
N PRO A 187 -8.21 -18.01 -11.01
CA PRO A 187 -8.31 -18.86 -12.19
C PRO A 187 -7.73 -18.18 -13.44
N ARG A 188 -7.19 -18.96 -14.37
CA ARG A 188 -6.76 -18.43 -15.66
C ARG A 188 -7.94 -17.83 -16.42
N THR A 189 -7.66 -16.73 -17.12
CA THR A 189 -8.63 -16.07 -17.99
C THR A 189 -9.21 -17.06 -19.01
N SER A 190 -10.54 -17.11 -19.09
CA SER A 190 -11.26 -17.95 -20.05
C SER A 190 -10.98 -17.51 -21.49
N LEU A 191 -11.01 -18.45 -22.44
CA LEU A 191 -10.99 -18.14 -23.87
C LEU A 191 -12.32 -17.56 -24.37
N LEU A 192 -13.42 -17.82 -23.67
CA LEU A 192 -14.72 -17.23 -23.95
C LEU A 192 -14.71 -15.74 -23.61
N PRO A 193 -15.40 -14.87 -24.39
CA PRO A 193 -15.54 -13.48 -24.04
C PRO A 193 -16.20 -13.33 -22.67
N LYS A 194 -15.73 -12.39 -21.86
CA LYS A 194 -16.38 -11.90 -20.64
C LYS A 194 -16.24 -10.38 -20.60
N ILE A 195 -17.34 -9.65 -20.43
CA ILE A 195 -17.30 -8.19 -20.29
C ILE A 195 -17.10 -7.84 -18.82
N ASN A 196 -15.93 -7.30 -18.51
CA ASN A 196 -15.46 -6.98 -17.16
C ASN A 196 -15.76 -5.54 -16.74
N SER A 197 -16.02 -4.64 -17.70
CA SER A 197 -16.43 -3.25 -17.46
C SER A 197 -17.41 -3.09 -16.29
N ALA A 198 -17.23 -2.06 -15.46
CA ALA A 198 -18.28 -1.60 -14.55
C ALA A 198 -19.61 -1.44 -15.29
N THR A 199 -20.73 -1.68 -14.61
CA THR A 199 -22.06 -1.59 -15.23
C THR A 199 -22.60 -0.16 -15.30
N VAL A 200 -21.87 0.82 -14.78
CA VAL A 200 -22.23 2.24 -14.84
C VAL A 200 -21.01 3.11 -15.19
N PHE A 201 -21.24 4.19 -15.94
CA PHE A 201 -20.23 5.22 -16.21
C PHE A 201 -20.87 6.61 -16.18
N GLY A 202 -20.19 7.55 -15.52
CA GLY A 202 -20.64 8.94 -15.39
C GLY A 202 -19.86 9.87 -16.31
N ILE A 203 -20.54 10.85 -16.88
CA ILE A 203 -19.96 11.89 -17.73
C ILE A 203 -20.74 13.20 -17.55
N ARG A 204 -20.08 14.36 -17.64
CA ARG A 204 -20.79 15.65 -17.70
C ARG A 204 -21.29 15.95 -19.11
N PRO A 205 -22.42 16.67 -19.25
CA PRO A 205 -22.85 17.19 -20.54
C PRO A 205 -21.73 18.00 -21.21
N LYS A 206 -21.56 17.82 -22.52
CA LYS A 206 -20.58 18.47 -23.39
C LYS A 206 -19.11 18.05 -23.17
N SER A 207 -18.80 17.26 -22.15
CA SER A 207 -17.46 16.70 -21.98
C SER A 207 -17.15 15.65 -23.06
N PRO A 208 -15.87 15.54 -23.50
CA PRO A 208 -15.43 14.43 -24.34
C PRO A 208 -15.71 13.08 -23.67
N PHE A 209 -16.48 12.24 -24.33
CA PHE A 209 -16.80 10.90 -23.87
C PHE A 209 -15.71 9.93 -24.35
N GLN A 210 -15.15 9.16 -23.43
CA GLN A 210 -14.23 8.07 -23.76
C GLN A 210 -14.42 6.91 -22.77
N PHE A 211 -14.83 5.75 -23.27
CA PHE A 211 -15.00 4.55 -22.47
C PHE A 211 -14.60 3.32 -23.29
N ILE A 212 -13.67 2.51 -22.77
CA ILE A 212 -13.29 1.26 -23.41
C ILE A 212 -14.07 0.10 -22.78
N VAL A 213 -14.68 -0.74 -23.62
CA VAL A 213 -15.34 -1.97 -23.15
C VAL A 213 -14.25 -2.98 -22.76
N ALA A 214 -13.97 -3.07 -21.46
CA ALA A 214 -13.07 -4.03 -20.88
C ALA A 214 -13.66 -5.44 -21.04
N ALA A 215 -13.06 -6.27 -21.90
CA ALA A 215 -13.50 -7.63 -22.10
C ALA A 215 -12.35 -8.62 -22.26
N SER A 216 -12.26 -9.60 -21.37
CA SER A 216 -11.34 -10.72 -21.46
C SER A 216 -11.84 -11.78 -22.46
N GLY A 217 -10.98 -12.71 -22.85
CA GLY A 217 -11.25 -13.72 -23.89
C GLY A 217 -10.29 -13.66 -25.07
N GLU A 218 -10.20 -14.76 -25.82
CA GLU A 218 -9.32 -14.92 -26.98
C GLU A 218 -9.53 -13.79 -28.02
N ARG A 219 -8.44 -13.33 -28.64
CA ARG A 219 -8.45 -12.33 -29.73
C ARG A 219 -8.30 -13.05 -31.09
N PRO A 220 -8.80 -12.49 -32.21
CA PRO A 220 -9.45 -11.20 -32.34
C PRO A 220 -10.87 -11.19 -31.74
N MET A 221 -11.29 -10.01 -31.30
CA MET A 221 -12.62 -9.76 -30.74
C MET A 221 -13.34 -8.68 -31.55
N ARG A 222 -14.67 -8.71 -31.54
CA ARG A 222 -15.54 -7.67 -32.10
C ARG A 222 -16.48 -7.15 -31.03
N PHE A 223 -16.65 -5.84 -31.02
CA PHE A 223 -17.46 -5.11 -30.05
C PHE A 223 -18.65 -4.46 -30.74
N SER A 224 -19.79 -4.42 -30.04
CA SER A 224 -20.95 -3.62 -30.44
C SER A 224 -21.72 -3.16 -29.20
N ALA A 225 -22.54 -2.13 -29.38
CA ALA A 225 -23.36 -1.56 -28.32
C ALA A 225 -24.73 -1.19 -28.88
N GLU A 226 -25.78 -1.69 -28.25
CA GLU A 226 -27.18 -1.37 -28.58
C GLU A 226 -27.72 -0.32 -27.60
N GLY A 227 -28.52 0.63 -28.10
CA GLY A 227 -29.08 1.70 -27.28
C GLY A 227 -28.09 2.84 -26.96
N LEU A 228 -26.97 2.95 -27.70
CA LEU A 228 -26.08 4.10 -27.54
C LEU A 228 -26.83 5.41 -27.82
N PRO A 229 -26.78 6.40 -26.91
CA PRO A 229 -27.38 7.71 -27.15
C PRO A 229 -26.74 8.43 -28.33
N ALA A 230 -27.53 9.26 -29.00
CA ALA A 230 -27.07 10.08 -30.11
C ALA A 230 -25.87 10.95 -29.70
N GLY A 231 -24.82 10.95 -30.53
CA GLY A 231 -23.57 11.64 -30.26
C GLY A 231 -22.44 10.71 -29.79
N LEU A 232 -22.74 9.45 -29.44
CA LEU A 232 -21.74 8.42 -29.15
C LEU A 232 -21.63 7.39 -30.28
N LYS A 233 -20.44 6.83 -30.46
CA LYS A 233 -20.14 5.74 -31.39
C LYS A 233 -19.17 4.76 -30.77
N ILE A 234 -19.26 3.48 -31.16
CA ILE A 234 -18.31 2.44 -30.74
C ILE A 234 -17.44 2.02 -31.92
N ASN A 235 -16.13 1.89 -31.68
CA ASN A 235 -15.22 1.22 -32.60
C ASN A 235 -15.35 -0.30 -32.44
N SER A 236 -15.76 -1.02 -33.49
CA SER A 236 -16.04 -2.45 -33.42
C SER A 236 -14.80 -3.34 -33.25
N LEU A 237 -13.59 -2.80 -33.48
CA LEU A 237 -12.33 -3.53 -33.34
C LEU A 237 -11.73 -3.36 -31.94
N THR A 238 -11.82 -2.15 -31.38
CA THR A 238 -11.19 -1.82 -30.09
C THR A 238 -12.14 -1.80 -28.92
N GLY A 239 -13.46 -1.71 -29.15
CA GLY A 239 -14.45 -1.53 -28.10
C GLY A 239 -14.46 -0.13 -27.49
N LEU A 240 -13.70 0.82 -28.07
CA LEU A 240 -13.65 2.20 -27.61
C LEU A 240 -14.93 2.94 -28.04
N ILE A 241 -15.66 3.47 -27.06
CA ILE A 241 -16.81 4.34 -27.24
C ILE A 241 -16.33 5.78 -27.10
N THR A 242 -16.58 6.60 -28.13
CA THR A 242 -16.23 8.03 -28.15
C THR A 242 -17.39 8.91 -28.57
N GLY A 243 -17.31 10.19 -28.23
CA GLY A 243 -18.28 11.19 -28.68
C GLY A 243 -18.55 12.28 -27.65
N THR A 244 -19.75 12.84 -27.67
CA THR A 244 -20.19 13.86 -26.71
C THR A 244 -21.69 13.80 -26.52
N LEU A 245 -22.16 13.95 -25.28
CA LEU A 245 -23.58 14.06 -24.95
C LEU A 245 -23.94 15.51 -24.68
N LYS A 246 -25.04 16.00 -25.28
CA LYS A 246 -25.44 17.42 -25.14
C LYS A 246 -26.27 17.71 -23.89
N ALA A 247 -27.06 16.75 -23.44
CA ALA A 247 -28.04 16.92 -22.39
C ALA A 247 -27.88 15.83 -21.33
N ALA A 248 -28.22 16.17 -20.09
CA ALA A 248 -28.26 15.23 -18.99
C ALA A 248 -29.30 14.12 -19.24
N GLY A 249 -29.04 12.94 -18.71
CA GLY A 249 -29.91 11.77 -18.89
C GLY A 249 -29.24 10.48 -18.45
N THR A 250 -30.04 9.45 -18.22
CA THR A 250 -29.57 8.10 -17.97
C THR A 250 -29.95 7.20 -19.13
N PHE A 251 -28.98 6.52 -19.72
CA PHE A 251 -29.15 5.74 -20.94
C PHE A 251 -28.79 4.28 -20.67
N ALA A 252 -29.75 3.38 -20.91
CA ALA A 252 -29.52 1.95 -20.86
C ALA A 252 -28.89 1.48 -22.18
N VAL A 253 -27.73 0.85 -22.06
CA VAL A 253 -26.94 0.33 -23.18
C VAL A 253 -26.74 -1.17 -22.97
N THR A 254 -26.74 -1.93 -24.06
CA THR A 254 -26.35 -3.35 -24.03
C THR A 254 -25.04 -3.53 -24.79
N LEU A 255 -23.96 -3.80 -24.05
CA LEU A 255 -22.64 -4.06 -24.59
C LEU A 255 -22.54 -5.52 -25.04
N LYS A 256 -21.86 -5.77 -26.17
CA LYS A 256 -21.59 -7.11 -26.68
C LYS A 256 -20.13 -7.25 -27.11
N ALA A 257 -19.55 -8.40 -26.78
CA ALA A 257 -18.20 -8.80 -27.18
C ALA A 257 -18.25 -10.21 -27.77
N VAL A 258 -17.66 -10.41 -28.96
CA VAL A 258 -17.73 -11.68 -29.70
C VAL A 258 -16.34 -12.06 -30.22
N ASN A 259 -15.96 -13.32 -30.04
CA ASN A 259 -14.74 -13.90 -30.63
C ASN A 259 -15.05 -15.29 -31.24
N GLY A 260 -14.02 -16.01 -31.67
CA GLY A 260 -14.17 -17.35 -32.26
C GLY A 260 -14.69 -18.43 -31.30
N LYS A 261 -14.71 -18.17 -29.98
CA LYS A 261 -15.18 -19.13 -28.97
C LYS A 261 -16.62 -18.87 -28.53
N GLY A 262 -17.12 -17.63 -28.63
CA GLY A 262 -18.48 -17.31 -28.18
C GLY A 262 -18.80 -15.82 -28.13
N LYS A 263 -19.76 -15.46 -27.27
CA LYS A 263 -20.25 -14.10 -27.08
C LYS A 263 -20.50 -13.80 -25.60
N ALA A 264 -20.24 -12.56 -25.20
CA ALA A 264 -20.67 -11.98 -23.93
C ALA A 264 -21.61 -10.80 -24.17
N VAL A 265 -22.57 -10.62 -23.28
CA VAL A 265 -23.53 -9.52 -23.27
C VAL A 265 -23.62 -8.96 -21.86
N LYS A 266 -23.57 -7.63 -21.71
CA LYS A 266 -23.67 -6.97 -20.41
C LYS A 266 -24.56 -5.74 -20.49
N LYS A 267 -25.41 -5.55 -19.48
CA LYS A 267 -26.16 -4.31 -19.29
C LYS A 267 -25.24 -3.23 -18.74
N PHE A 268 -25.35 -2.04 -19.30
CA PHE A 268 -24.50 -0.91 -18.99
C PHE A 268 -25.35 0.36 -18.93
N LYS A 269 -25.01 1.26 -18.01
CA LYS A 269 -25.74 2.51 -17.76
C LYS A 269 -24.80 3.69 -17.96
N ILE A 270 -25.10 4.53 -18.93
CA ILE A 270 -24.42 5.83 -19.09
C ILE A 270 -25.23 6.87 -18.34
N VAL A 271 -24.62 7.56 -17.39
CA VAL A 271 -25.23 8.65 -16.64
C VAL A 271 -24.57 9.95 -17.07
N CYS A 272 -25.27 10.73 -17.89
CA CYS A 272 -24.86 12.09 -18.23
C CYS A 272 -25.45 13.04 -17.18
N GLY A 273 -24.60 13.65 -16.34
CA GLY A 273 -25.03 14.52 -15.24
C GLY A 273 -23.87 15.21 -14.54
N ASP A 274 -24.08 15.71 -13.33
CA ASP A 274 -23.05 16.51 -12.64
C ASP A 274 -21.93 15.69 -12.01
N LYS A 275 -22.09 14.36 -11.93
CA LYS A 275 -21.15 13.45 -11.29
C LYS A 275 -20.40 12.59 -12.30
N ILE A 276 -19.10 12.44 -12.06
CA ILE A 276 -18.20 11.52 -12.75
C ILE A 276 -17.68 10.48 -11.75
N ALA A 277 -16.81 9.56 -12.18
CA ALA A 277 -16.22 8.52 -11.32
C ALA A 277 -17.29 7.74 -10.51
N LEU A 278 -18.35 7.29 -11.18
CA LEU A 278 -19.47 6.57 -10.53
C LEU A 278 -19.09 5.19 -9.99
N THR A 279 -17.93 4.68 -10.37
CA THR A 279 -17.20 3.61 -9.69
C THR A 279 -15.78 4.11 -9.35
N PRO A 280 -15.07 3.47 -8.41
CA PRO A 280 -13.72 3.89 -8.05
C PRO A 280 -12.79 3.87 -9.29
N PRO A 281 -11.96 4.89 -9.51
CA PRO A 281 -11.00 4.89 -10.63
C PRO A 281 -10.03 3.70 -10.54
N MET A 282 -9.76 3.07 -11.68
CA MET A 282 -8.76 2.00 -11.82
C MET A 282 -7.66 2.41 -12.81
N GLY A 283 -6.41 2.30 -12.41
CA GLY A 283 -5.29 2.67 -13.26
C GLY A 283 -3.93 2.40 -12.63
N TRP A 284 -2.96 3.24 -12.99
CA TRP A 284 -1.57 3.19 -12.57
C TRP A 284 -1.07 4.59 -12.24
N ASN A 285 -0.14 4.71 -11.30
CA ASN A 285 0.55 5.96 -10.97
C ASN A 285 2.07 5.75 -10.98
N SER A 286 2.81 6.72 -11.54
CA SER A 286 4.25 6.62 -11.76
C SER A 286 5.14 6.70 -10.52
N TRP A 287 4.63 7.21 -9.38
CA TRP A 287 5.44 7.53 -8.20
C TRP A 287 6.13 6.31 -7.62
N ASN A 288 5.35 5.24 -7.36
CA ASN A 288 5.83 4.09 -6.62
C ASN A 288 6.96 3.31 -7.32
N CYS A 289 7.12 3.46 -8.63
CA CYS A 289 8.20 2.83 -9.40
C CYS A 289 9.27 3.82 -9.89
N PHE A 290 8.89 5.02 -10.31
CA PHE A 290 9.83 5.94 -10.98
C PHE A 290 10.25 7.14 -10.13
N ALA A 291 9.46 7.57 -9.14
CA ALA A 291 9.71 8.79 -8.38
C ALA A 291 10.20 9.96 -9.28
N ASP A 292 11.35 10.54 -8.95
CA ASP A 292 11.96 11.65 -9.68
C ASP A 292 12.50 11.29 -11.06
N GLN A 293 12.44 10.02 -11.49
CA GLN A 293 12.92 9.55 -12.78
C GLN A 293 11.83 9.45 -13.86
N VAL A 294 10.61 9.94 -13.60
CA VAL A 294 9.51 9.89 -14.57
C VAL A 294 9.83 10.71 -15.84
N SER A 295 9.33 10.26 -16.99
CA SER A 295 9.47 10.91 -18.30
C SER A 295 8.31 10.54 -19.23
N ALA A 296 8.05 11.32 -20.27
CA ALA A 296 6.98 11.01 -21.22
C ALA A 296 7.21 9.66 -21.96
N ASP A 297 8.45 9.26 -22.17
CA ASP A 297 8.79 7.94 -22.72
C ASP A 297 8.36 6.80 -21.77
N LYS A 298 8.66 6.91 -20.47
CA LYS A 298 8.21 5.93 -19.46
C LYS A 298 6.69 5.87 -19.36
N ILE A 299 5.99 7.01 -19.46
CA ILE A 299 4.53 7.05 -19.47
C ILE A 299 3.96 6.32 -20.69
N ARG A 300 4.55 6.50 -21.89
CA ARG A 300 4.15 5.76 -23.08
C ARG A 300 4.37 4.25 -22.93
N ARG A 301 5.54 3.84 -22.39
CA ARG A 301 5.82 2.42 -22.15
C ARG A 301 4.90 1.79 -21.11
N ALA A 302 4.57 2.51 -20.04
CA ALA A 302 3.59 2.05 -19.05
C ALA A 302 2.19 1.90 -19.67
N ALA A 303 1.78 2.84 -20.54
CA ALA A 303 0.53 2.74 -21.30
C ALA A 303 0.55 1.54 -22.27
N ASP A 304 1.66 1.32 -22.98
CA ASP A 304 1.83 0.16 -23.86
C ASP A 304 1.78 -1.16 -23.09
N ALA A 305 2.43 -1.23 -21.93
CA ALA A 305 2.40 -2.38 -21.03
C ALA A 305 0.99 -2.66 -20.48
N MET A 306 0.20 -1.63 -20.16
CA MET A 306 -1.21 -1.79 -19.74
C MET A 306 -2.09 -2.41 -20.84
N ILE A 307 -1.79 -2.12 -22.11
CA ILE A 307 -2.47 -2.73 -23.26
C ILE A 307 -1.96 -4.15 -23.50
N SER A 308 -0.64 -4.35 -23.59
CA SER A 308 -0.03 -5.61 -24.01
C SER A 308 -0.18 -6.74 -22.98
N SER A 309 -0.16 -6.40 -21.69
CA SER A 309 -0.49 -7.33 -20.58
C SER A 309 -1.97 -7.72 -20.55
N GLY A 310 -2.82 -6.96 -21.25
CA GLY A 310 -4.26 -7.15 -21.24
C GLY A 310 -4.97 -6.58 -20.02
N LEU A 311 -4.30 -5.86 -19.12
CA LEU A 311 -4.93 -5.21 -17.96
C LEU A 311 -6.10 -4.29 -18.36
N VAL A 312 -6.01 -3.61 -19.51
CA VAL A 312 -7.15 -2.81 -20.03
C VAL A 312 -8.44 -3.63 -20.20
N ASN A 313 -8.34 -4.95 -20.41
CA ASN A 313 -9.48 -5.86 -20.54
C ASN A 313 -10.15 -6.20 -19.19
N HIS A 314 -9.56 -5.76 -18.08
CA HIS A 314 -10.03 -5.94 -16.71
C HIS A 314 -10.46 -4.61 -16.06
N GLY A 315 -10.41 -3.49 -16.80
CA GLY A 315 -10.93 -2.18 -16.35
C GLY A 315 -9.85 -1.15 -15.99
N TRP A 316 -8.58 -1.53 -15.98
CA TRP A 316 -7.44 -0.62 -15.75
C TRP A 316 -7.32 0.38 -16.91
N THR A 317 -7.54 1.67 -16.65
CA THR A 317 -7.64 2.67 -17.74
C THR A 317 -6.92 4.00 -17.49
N TYR A 318 -6.63 4.38 -16.25
CA TYR A 318 -5.88 5.60 -15.96
C TYR A 318 -4.36 5.35 -15.96
N VAL A 319 -3.60 6.25 -16.58
CA VAL A 319 -2.13 6.32 -16.56
C VAL A 319 -1.75 7.68 -15.97
N ASN A 320 -1.46 7.72 -14.67
CA ASN A 320 -1.26 8.97 -13.94
C ASN A 320 0.23 9.31 -13.81
N ILE A 321 0.56 10.53 -14.22
CA ILE A 321 1.86 11.15 -14.01
C ILE A 321 1.83 11.81 -12.62
N ASP A 322 2.80 11.45 -11.78
CA ASP A 322 2.99 12.08 -10.46
C ASP A 322 3.98 13.26 -10.53
N ASP A 323 4.61 13.65 -9.42
CA ASP A 323 5.57 14.76 -9.35
C ASP A 323 6.75 14.65 -10.35
N PHE A 324 7.52 15.72 -10.52
CA PHE A 324 8.69 15.82 -11.43
C PHE A 324 8.40 15.87 -12.94
N TRP A 325 7.20 16.25 -13.38
CA TRP A 325 6.96 16.63 -14.78
C TRP A 325 7.21 18.12 -15.06
N GLN A 326 7.14 18.95 -14.03
CA GLN A 326 7.49 20.37 -14.08
C GLN A 326 9.00 20.57 -13.84
N ASN A 327 9.48 21.80 -14.05
CA ASN A 327 10.81 22.20 -13.60
C ASN A 327 10.89 22.27 -12.07
N ASN A 328 12.04 21.85 -11.56
CA ASN A 328 12.40 21.80 -10.15
C ASN A 328 13.29 22.99 -9.79
N LYS A 329 13.00 23.63 -8.65
CA LYS A 329 13.68 24.86 -8.22
C LYS A 329 15.12 24.63 -7.75
N ASP A 330 15.43 23.43 -7.24
CA ASP A 330 16.71 23.09 -6.61
C ASP A 330 17.51 22.04 -7.41
N ALA A 331 16.95 21.52 -8.50
CA ALA A 331 17.55 20.38 -9.19
C ALA A 331 18.92 20.69 -9.79
N LYS A 332 19.84 19.74 -9.59
CA LYS A 332 21.15 19.74 -10.25
C LYS A 332 21.09 19.13 -11.66
N ASP A 333 20.15 18.22 -11.88
CA ASP A 333 19.93 17.61 -13.18
C ASP A 333 19.32 18.65 -14.15
N PRO A 334 20.02 19.01 -15.24
CA PRO A 334 19.53 19.99 -16.19
C PRO A 334 18.24 19.56 -16.90
N SER A 335 17.92 18.26 -16.94
CA SER A 335 16.73 17.76 -17.62
C SER A 335 15.42 18.13 -16.90
N ILE A 336 15.49 18.45 -15.61
CA ILE A 336 14.36 18.87 -14.77
C ILE A 336 14.53 20.28 -14.20
N ARG A 337 15.45 21.09 -14.75
CA ARG A 337 15.67 22.47 -14.34
C ARG A 337 15.33 23.41 -15.49
N GLY A 338 14.79 24.59 -15.18
CA GLY A 338 14.51 25.63 -16.15
C GLY A 338 13.66 26.74 -15.56
N GLU A 339 13.09 27.58 -16.44
CA GLU A 339 12.06 28.53 -16.04
C GLU A 339 10.88 27.79 -15.40
N LEU A 340 10.35 28.31 -14.29
CA LEU A 340 9.28 27.64 -13.55
C LEU A 340 7.91 27.89 -14.20
N ARG A 341 7.72 29.12 -14.70
CA ARG A 341 6.54 29.59 -15.43
C ARG A 341 6.99 30.46 -16.60
N ASP A 342 6.21 30.44 -17.68
CA ASP A 342 6.46 31.28 -18.86
C ASP A 342 5.98 32.74 -18.63
N ALA A 343 6.18 33.61 -19.62
CA ALA A 343 5.78 35.02 -19.54
C ALA A 343 4.25 35.24 -19.40
N SER A 344 3.43 34.23 -19.74
CA SER A 344 1.97 34.26 -19.56
C SER A 344 1.55 33.64 -18.23
N GLY A 345 2.50 33.18 -17.41
CA GLY A 345 2.27 32.53 -16.13
C GLY A 345 1.90 31.05 -16.24
N ASN A 346 1.97 30.42 -17.42
CA ASN A 346 1.74 28.98 -17.54
C ASN A 346 2.90 28.21 -16.91
N ILE A 347 2.59 27.08 -16.30
CA ILE A 347 3.61 26.18 -15.76
C ILE A 347 4.47 25.60 -16.90
N VAL A 348 5.79 25.62 -16.72
CA VAL A 348 6.73 25.13 -17.74
C VAL A 348 7.02 23.65 -17.50
N VAL A 349 6.79 22.86 -18.55
CA VAL A 349 7.10 21.43 -18.62
C VAL A 349 8.61 21.25 -18.73
N ASN A 350 9.18 20.30 -17.98
CA ASN A 350 10.60 20.03 -18.12
C ASN A 350 10.96 19.25 -19.40
N SER A 351 12.25 19.18 -19.71
CA SER A 351 12.74 18.61 -20.98
C SER A 351 12.45 17.12 -21.16
N ARG A 352 12.06 16.38 -20.10
CA ARG A 352 11.75 14.94 -20.18
C ARG A 352 10.36 14.64 -20.73
N PHE A 353 9.48 15.63 -20.80
CA PHE A 353 8.08 15.43 -21.18
C PHE A 353 7.72 16.03 -22.55
N GLY A 354 8.34 17.15 -22.93
CA GLY A 354 8.07 17.79 -24.22
C GLY A 354 6.62 18.25 -24.34
N ASP A 355 5.92 17.85 -25.41
CA ASP A 355 4.52 18.22 -25.65
C ASP A 355 3.56 17.33 -24.84
N MET A 356 2.98 17.90 -23.79
CA MET A 356 2.02 17.24 -22.91
C MET A 356 0.68 16.95 -23.58
N GLY A 357 0.24 17.76 -24.53
CA GLY A 357 -0.99 17.51 -25.30
C GLY A 357 -0.81 16.30 -26.21
N LYS A 358 0.33 16.22 -26.90
CA LYS A 358 0.68 15.04 -27.69
C LYS A 358 0.81 13.78 -26.84
N LEU A 359 1.39 13.88 -25.63
CA LEU A 359 1.44 12.74 -24.71
C LEU A 359 0.04 12.27 -24.31
N ALA A 360 -0.87 13.19 -24.03
CA ALA A 360 -2.26 12.83 -23.74
C ALA A 360 -2.94 12.15 -24.94
N ASP A 361 -2.77 12.68 -26.15
CA ASP A 361 -3.28 12.07 -27.38
C ASP A 361 -2.72 10.66 -27.59
N ASP A 362 -1.42 10.44 -27.36
CA ASP A 362 -0.78 9.13 -27.48
C ASP A 362 -1.43 8.10 -26.54
N VAL A 363 -1.81 8.50 -25.32
CA VAL A 363 -2.51 7.66 -24.33
C VAL A 363 -3.99 7.48 -24.72
N HIS A 364 -4.69 8.53 -25.13
CA HIS A 364 -6.10 8.46 -25.53
C HIS A 364 -6.33 7.61 -26.78
N ASN A 365 -5.38 7.62 -27.72
CA ASN A 365 -5.41 6.79 -28.93
C ASN A 365 -5.39 5.28 -28.61
N LYS A 366 -4.92 4.90 -27.41
CA LYS A 366 -4.97 3.52 -26.89
C LYS A 366 -6.28 3.20 -26.16
N GLY A 367 -7.17 4.18 -26.01
CA GLY A 367 -8.41 4.06 -25.24
C GLY A 367 -8.23 4.23 -23.73
N LEU A 368 -7.04 4.63 -23.29
CA LEU A 368 -6.69 4.92 -21.91
C LEU A 368 -6.94 6.40 -21.59
N LYS A 369 -6.86 6.75 -20.30
CA LYS A 369 -6.96 8.10 -19.73
C LYS A 369 -5.64 8.49 -19.11
N ILE A 370 -5.36 9.77 -19.03
CA ILE A 370 -4.09 10.27 -18.50
C ILE A 370 -4.32 11.25 -17.34
N GLY A 371 -3.54 11.09 -16.27
CA GLY A 371 -3.57 11.98 -15.11
C GLY A 371 -2.31 12.82 -14.96
N ILE A 372 -2.44 13.94 -14.27
CA ILE A 372 -1.35 14.85 -13.91
C ILE A 372 -1.39 15.17 -12.41
N TYR A 373 -0.33 15.79 -11.92
CA TYR A 373 -0.14 16.12 -10.52
C TYR A 373 0.25 17.60 -10.31
N SER A 374 -0.24 18.21 -9.23
CA SER A 374 0.21 19.52 -8.75
C SER A 374 -0.02 19.66 -7.23
N SER A 375 0.30 20.83 -6.66
CA SER A 375 0.11 21.19 -5.26
C SER A 375 -0.43 22.62 -5.12
N PRO A 376 -1.19 22.96 -4.05
CA PRO A 376 -1.72 24.30 -3.81
C PRO A 376 -0.72 25.29 -3.23
N GLY A 377 0.47 24.86 -2.85
CA GLY A 377 1.58 25.76 -2.57
C GLY A 377 2.41 26.07 -3.83
N PRO A 378 3.37 27.02 -3.76
CA PRO A 378 4.23 27.34 -4.90
C PRO A 378 5.17 26.19 -5.27
N TRP A 379 5.38 25.24 -4.36
CA TRP A 379 6.19 24.04 -4.55
C TRP A 379 5.38 22.76 -4.34
N THR A 380 5.60 21.78 -5.21
CA THR A 380 5.19 20.39 -4.97
C THR A 380 6.07 19.75 -3.90
N CYS A 381 5.73 18.54 -3.46
CA CYS A 381 6.51 17.80 -2.46
C CYS A 381 7.96 17.57 -2.91
N GLY A 382 8.18 17.31 -4.21
CA GLY A 382 9.48 17.17 -4.84
C GLY A 382 10.22 18.49 -5.10
N SER A 383 9.74 19.64 -4.63
CA SER A 383 10.28 20.98 -4.94
C SER A 383 10.15 21.41 -6.41
N CYS A 384 9.17 20.85 -7.15
CA CYS A 384 8.79 21.33 -8.47
C CYS A 384 7.77 22.46 -8.40
N THR A 385 7.57 23.20 -9.50
CA THR A 385 6.56 24.28 -9.56
C THR A 385 5.17 23.74 -9.21
N GLY A 386 4.50 24.36 -8.23
CA GLY A 386 3.10 24.12 -7.86
C GLY A 386 2.14 25.17 -8.44
N SER A 387 0.85 25.06 -8.11
CA SER A 387 -0.24 25.85 -8.73
C SER A 387 -0.68 27.09 -7.95
N TYR A 388 -0.06 27.40 -6.81
CA TYR A 388 -0.45 28.53 -5.97
C TYR A 388 -0.56 29.84 -6.75
N GLY A 389 -1.74 30.46 -6.73
CA GLY A 389 -2.03 31.74 -7.39
C GLY A 389 -2.25 31.65 -8.90
N HIS A 390 -2.17 30.45 -9.48
CA HIS A 390 -2.34 30.17 -10.91
C HIS A 390 -3.37 29.06 -11.16
N GLU A 391 -4.19 28.70 -10.18
CA GLU A 391 -5.05 27.51 -10.18
C GLU A 391 -6.00 27.50 -11.39
N LYS A 392 -6.60 28.65 -11.72
CA LYS A 392 -7.47 28.77 -12.89
C LYS A 392 -6.73 28.53 -14.20
N LEU A 393 -5.56 29.17 -14.36
CA LEU A 393 -4.74 29.05 -15.57
C LEU A 393 -4.20 27.62 -15.74
N ASP A 394 -3.80 26.99 -14.63
CA ASP A 394 -3.29 25.63 -14.62
C ASP A 394 -4.42 24.64 -14.94
N ALA A 395 -5.63 24.81 -14.38
CA ALA A 395 -6.80 23.99 -14.73
C ALA A 395 -7.18 24.10 -16.22
N GLU A 396 -7.18 25.31 -16.78
CA GLU A 396 -7.37 25.54 -18.23
C GLU A 396 -6.29 24.86 -19.06
N THR A 397 -5.04 24.91 -18.60
CA THR A 397 -3.90 24.26 -19.27
C THR A 397 -4.02 22.75 -19.27
N TYR A 398 -4.36 22.14 -18.14
CA TYR A 398 -4.55 20.69 -18.03
C TYR A 398 -5.71 20.21 -18.89
N ALA A 399 -6.83 20.94 -18.90
CA ALA A 399 -7.97 20.63 -19.77
C ALA A 399 -7.61 20.74 -21.26
N ARG A 400 -6.86 21.79 -21.64
CA ARG A 400 -6.39 22.01 -23.01
C ARG A 400 -5.41 20.94 -23.49
N TRP A 401 -4.50 20.48 -22.63
CA TRP A 401 -3.64 19.33 -22.93
C TRP A 401 -4.40 18.00 -22.96
N GLY A 402 -5.62 17.95 -22.40
CA GLY A 402 -6.46 16.76 -22.44
C GLY A 402 -6.31 15.83 -21.24
N PHE A 403 -5.82 16.30 -20.09
CA PHE A 403 -5.77 15.46 -18.89
C PHE A 403 -7.17 15.12 -18.36
N ASP A 404 -7.32 13.91 -17.83
CA ASP A 404 -8.57 13.30 -17.35
C ASP A 404 -8.64 13.23 -15.82
N TYR A 405 -7.53 13.54 -15.16
CA TYR A 405 -7.33 13.32 -13.74
C TYR A 405 -6.30 14.33 -13.22
N LEU A 406 -6.56 14.92 -12.06
CA LEU A 406 -5.60 15.72 -11.30
C LEU A 406 -5.46 15.15 -9.89
N LYS A 407 -4.25 14.69 -9.53
CA LYS A 407 -3.83 14.56 -8.13
C LYS A 407 -3.39 15.93 -7.64
N TYR A 408 -3.98 16.42 -6.57
CA TYR A 408 -3.66 17.73 -6.01
C TYR A 408 -3.25 17.57 -4.57
N ASP A 409 -1.97 17.80 -4.31
CA ASP A 409 -1.34 17.58 -3.01
C ASP A 409 -1.66 18.67 -1.99
N TRP A 410 -0.94 18.71 -0.87
CA TRP A 410 -0.95 19.76 0.13
C TRP A 410 0.38 20.51 0.23
N CYS A 411 1.46 19.94 -0.31
CA CYS A 411 2.83 20.41 -0.13
C CYS A 411 3.03 21.93 -0.35
N SER A 412 3.84 22.51 0.52
CA SER A 412 4.15 23.95 0.70
C SER A 412 2.98 24.90 0.99
N TYR A 413 1.72 24.48 0.89
CA TYR A 413 0.58 25.35 1.17
C TYR A 413 0.56 25.85 2.62
N GLY A 414 0.94 25.00 3.58
CA GLY A 414 1.02 25.40 4.99
C GLY A 414 1.98 26.57 5.27
N HIS A 415 2.89 26.91 4.35
CA HIS A 415 3.76 28.09 4.46
C HIS A 415 3.16 29.37 3.88
N VAL A 416 2.08 29.28 3.08
CA VAL A 416 1.49 30.44 2.40
C VAL A 416 0.15 30.88 3.01
N ILE A 417 -0.41 30.12 3.95
CA ILE A 417 -1.69 30.42 4.64
C ILE A 417 -1.70 31.85 5.22
N ASN A 418 -0.58 32.30 5.79
CA ASN A 418 -0.43 33.62 6.41
C ASN A 418 0.37 34.61 5.54
N GLY A 419 0.50 34.32 4.24
CA GLY A 419 1.41 35.02 3.34
C GLY A 419 2.84 34.47 3.41
N MET A 420 3.59 34.68 2.32
CA MET A 420 4.99 34.27 2.20
C MET A 420 5.93 35.36 2.73
N PRO A 421 7.06 35.00 3.38
CA PRO A 421 8.11 35.96 3.75
C PRO A 421 8.59 36.75 2.53
N ASP A 422 8.51 38.08 2.60
CA ASP A 422 8.87 39.01 1.51
C ASP A 422 8.20 38.71 0.16
N ASN A 423 7.08 37.97 0.17
CA ASN A 423 6.42 37.45 -1.02
C ASN A 423 7.34 36.63 -1.94
N ASP A 424 8.36 35.98 -1.36
CA ASP A 424 9.37 35.21 -2.07
C ASP A 424 9.18 33.71 -1.84
N PRO A 425 8.78 32.92 -2.87
CA PRO A 425 8.57 31.49 -2.70
C PRO A 425 9.86 30.73 -2.39
N TYR A 426 11.06 31.27 -2.67
CA TYR A 426 12.32 30.59 -2.34
C TYR A 426 12.66 30.64 -0.84
N LYS A 427 11.96 31.46 -0.05
CA LYS A 427 12.14 31.54 1.41
C LYS A 427 11.33 30.52 2.19
N ILE A 428 10.60 29.63 1.51
CA ILE A 428 9.80 28.57 2.14
C ILE A 428 10.22 27.18 1.65
N GLY A 429 9.99 26.17 2.49
CA GLY A 429 10.25 24.77 2.14
C GLY A 429 9.16 24.15 1.27
N ALA A 430 9.47 23.01 0.65
CA ALA A 430 8.51 22.24 -0.15
C ALA A 430 7.47 21.50 0.70
N LEU A 431 7.80 21.15 1.95
CA LEU A 431 6.91 20.40 2.83
C LEU A 431 6.37 21.30 3.95
N SER A 432 5.04 21.26 4.15
CA SER A 432 4.36 21.92 5.26
C SER A 432 2.97 21.34 5.45
N TYR A 433 2.69 20.81 6.64
CA TYR A 433 1.38 20.27 7.00
C TYR A 433 0.52 21.24 7.83
N LYS A 434 1.04 22.44 8.09
CA LYS A 434 0.34 23.47 8.88
C LYS A 434 -0.99 23.84 8.24
N GLY A 435 -2.02 24.03 9.07
CA GLY A 435 -3.37 24.39 8.66
C GLY A 435 -4.27 23.22 8.26
N GLY A 436 -3.71 22.01 8.12
CA GLY A 436 -4.50 20.81 7.85
C GLY A 436 -5.43 20.38 8.99
N ASP A 437 -5.15 20.84 10.21
CA ASP A 437 -5.95 20.62 11.42
C ASP A 437 -7.12 21.61 11.56
N ASN A 438 -7.14 22.68 10.75
CA ASN A 438 -8.24 23.64 10.69
C ASN A 438 -9.08 23.40 9.42
N LEU A 439 -10.36 23.08 9.60
CA LEU A 439 -11.25 22.72 8.50
C LEU A 439 -11.33 23.78 7.39
N GLU A 440 -11.47 25.06 7.75
CA GLU A 440 -11.60 26.14 6.77
C GLU A 440 -10.31 26.28 5.94
N MET A 441 -9.16 26.24 6.62
CA MET A 441 -7.84 26.30 5.98
C MET A 441 -7.59 25.07 5.10
N ALA A 442 -7.97 23.88 5.56
CA ALA A 442 -7.85 22.64 4.81
C ALA A 442 -8.71 22.66 3.53
N MET A 443 -9.94 23.15 3.61
CA MET A 443 -10.87 23.18 2.47
C MET A 443 -10.49 24.19 1.39
N LYS A 444 -9.99 25.37 1.78
CA LYS A 444 -9.79 26.52 0.90
C LYS A 444 -9.02 26.22 -0.39
N PRO A 445 -7.81 25.63 -0.37
CA PRO A 445 -7.04 25.43 -1.61
C PRO A 445 -7.72 24.46 -2.57
N PHE A 446 -8.32 23.39 -2.04
CA PHE A 446 -9.05 22.42 -2.85
C PHE A 446 -10.32 23.01 -3.45
N LYS A 447 -10.99 23.92 -2.74
CA LYS A 447 -12.15 24.63 -3.30
C LYS A 447 -11.76 25.49 -4.49
N VAL A 448 -10.65 26.23 -4.41
CA VAL A 448 -10.17 27.08 -5.50
C VAL A 448 -9.89 26.25 -6.76
N MET A 449 -9.10 25.19 -6.64
CA MET A 449 -8.79 24.31 -7.77
C MET A 449 -10.04 23.53 -8.26
N GLY A 450 -10.88 23.04 -7.35
CA GLY A 450 -12.10 22.32 -7.69
C GLY A 450 -13.11 23.17 -8.47
N ASP A 451 -13.29 24.43 -8.07
CA ASP A 451 -14.11 25.40 -8.81
C ASP A 451 -13.52 25.65 -10.21
N ALA A 452 -12.20 25.84 -10.31
CA ALA A 452 -11.50 26.04 -11.58
C ALA A 452 -11.61 24.84 -12.54
N ILE A 453 -11.50 23.61 -12.03
CA ILE A 453 -11.68 22.37 -12.81
C ILE A 453 -13.12 22.27 -13.32
N LYS A 454 -14.10 22.63 -12.49
CA LYS A 454 -15.51 22.52 -12.84
C LYS A 454 -15.88 23.40 -14.03
N GLU A 455 -15.21 24.54 -14.20
CA GLU A 455 -15.39 25.45 -15.34
C GLU A 455 -14.88 24.87 -16.68
N GLN A 456 -14.03 23.84 -16.65
CA GLN A 456 -13.40 23.31 -17.86
C GLN A 456 -14.36 22.42 -18.67
N PRO A 457 -14.31 22.47 -20.00
CA PRO A 457 -15.17 21.68 -20.90
C PRO A 457 -14.68 20.22 -21.05
N ARG A 458 -14.11 19.64 -20.00
CA ARG A 458 -13.60 18.27 -19.94
C ARG A 458 -13.80 17.70 -18.55
N ASP A 459 -14.08 16.41 -18.45
CA ASP A 459 -14.14 15.75 -17.15
C ASP A 459 -12.73 15.47 -16.66
N ILE A 460 -12.40 16.03 -15.50
CA ILE A 460 -11.13 15.80 -14.79
C ILE A 460 -11.50 15.26 -13.42
N VAL A 461 -11.13 14.01 -13.16
CA VAL A 461 -11.25 13.41 -11.83
C VAL A 461 -10.34 14.18 -10.87
N PHE A 462 -10.93 14.79 -9.84
CA PHE A 462 -10.19 15.60 -8.89
C PHE A 462 -9.88 14.79 -7.62
N SER A 463 -8.60 14.49 -7.42
CA SER A 463 -8.07 13.66 -6.35
C SER A 463 -7.34 14.49 -5.31
N LEU A 464 -7.92 14.62 -4.12
CA LEU A 464 -7.38 15.42 -3.03
C LEU A 464 -6.34 14.62 -2.24
N CYS A 465 -5.10 15.11 -2.17
CA CYS A 465 -3.99 14.47 -1.46
C CYS A 465 -3.54 15.36 -0.28
N GLN A 466 -4.37 15.41 0.77
CA GLN A 466 -4.09 16.12 2.03
C GLN A 466 -3.95 15.17 3.23
N TYR A 467 -3.77 13.87 2.98
CA TYR A 467 -3.38 12.91 4.02
C TYR A 467 -4.41 12.62 5.13
N GLY A 468 -5.70 12.91 4.90
CA GLY A 468 -6.78 12.67 5.87
C GLY A 468 -7.05 13.83 6.84
N MET A 469 -6.33 14.94 6.69
CA MET A 469 -6.49 16.20 7.38
C MET A 469 -7.95 16.68 7.47
N SER A 470 -8.32 17.15 8.67
CA SER A 470 -9.65 17.66 8.99
C SER A 470 -10.80 16.71 8.60
N ASP A 471 -10.59 15.38 8.70
CA ASP A 471 -11.57 14.36 8.30
C ASP A 471 -12.10 14.58 6.88
N VAL A 472 -11.22 14.63 5.88
CA VAL A 472 -11.55 14.95 4.47
C VAL A 472 -12.79 14.25 3.91
N TRP A 473 -13.09 13.04 4.36
CA TRP A 473 -14.29 12.32 3.94
C TRP A 473 -15.60 13.06 4.24
N LYS A 474 -15.61 13.99 5.21
CA LYS A 474 -16.76 14.85 5.54
C LYS A 474 -16.92 16.03 4.58
N TRP A 475 -15.86 16.48 3.91
CA TRP A 475 -15.87 17.76 3.15
C TRP A 475 -15.32 17.68 1.72
N GLY A 476 -14.55 16.65 1.35
CA GLY A 476 -13.86 16.54 0.05
C GLY A 476 -14.81 16.65 -1.15
N ASN A 477 -15.98 16.02 -1.06
CA ASN A 477 -17.01 16.15 -2.10
C ASN A 477 -17.60 17.57 -2.21
N SER A 478 -17.63 18.36 -1.12
CA SER A 478 -18.16 19.73 -1.13
C SER A 478 -17.29 20.72 -1.91
N VAL A 479 -16.01 20.38 -2.10
CA VAL A 479 -15.04 21.17 -2.87
C VAL A 479 -14.80 20.58 -4.27
N GLY A 480 -15.67 19.68 -4.73
CA GLY A 480 -15.59 19.07 -6.06
C GLY A 480 -14.68 17.84 -6.16
N GLY A 481 -14.15 17.34 -5.05
CA GLY A 481 -13.33 16.13 -5.02
C GLY A 481 -14.14 14.88 -5.43
N SER A 482 -13.57 14.08 -6.33
CA SER A 482 -14.08 12.75 -6.70
C SER A 482 -13.52 11.64 -5.81
N LEU A 483 -12.33 11.85 -5.26
CA LEU A 483 -11.68 11.00 -4.28
C LEU A 483 -10.73 11.80 -3.40
N TRP A 484 -10.35 11.24 -2.24
CA TRP A 484 -9.48 11.92 -1.28
C TRP A 484 -8.65 10.94 -0.45
N ARG A 485 -7.36 11.25 -0.30
CA ARG A 485 -6.44 10.52 0.58
C ARG A 485 -6.92 10.58 2.03
N THR A 486 -7.02 9.42 2.67
CA THR A 486 -7.51 9.27 4.05
C THR A 486 -6.41 9.15 5.11
N THR A 487 -5.18 8.91 4.67
CA THR A 487 -3.99 8.71 5.51
C THR A 487 -2.74 9.29 4.83
N ASN A 488 -1.62 9.30 5.56
CA ASN A 488 -0.27 9.48 5.02
C ASN A 488 0.06 8.39 3.98
N ASP A 489 1.21 8.57 3.30
CA ASP A 489 1.64 7.72 2.19
C ASP A 489 1.85 6.27 2.62
N ILE A 490 1.39 5.35 1.77
CA ILE A 490 1.67 3.93 1.92
C ILE A 490 3.13 3.64 1.57
N THR A 491 3.69 2.66 2.27
CA THR A 491 5.00 2.09 1.96
C THR A 491 4.83 0.59 1.77
N ASP A 492 5.79 -0.05 1.10
CA ASP A 492 5.70 -1.46 0.74
C ASP A 492 5.95 -2.43 1.91
N THR A 493 5.58 -2.04 3.14
CA THR A 493 5.70 -2.85 4.36
C THR A 493 4.34 -3.27 4.89
N TRP A 494 4.28 -4.45 5.52
CA TRP A 494 3.01 -4.97 6.06
C TRP A 494 2.41 -4.04 7.12
N THR A 495 3.23 -3.46 7.98
CA THR A 495 2.78 -2.51 9.00
C THR A 495 2.07 -1.31 8.39
N SER A 496 2.62 -0.74 7.30
CA SER A 496 2.01 0.39 6.60
C SER A 496 0.65 0.03 6.02
N VAL A 497 0.59 -1.06 5.24
CA VAL A 497 -0.65 -1.59 4.64
C VAL A 497 -1.71 -1.87 5.71
N LYS A 498 -1.35 -2.61 6.75
CA LYS A 498 -2.24 -2.98 7.87
C LYS A 498 -2.80 -1.74 8.55
N ASN A 499 -1.95 -0.79 8.92
CA ASN A 499 -2.37 0.41 9.66
C ASN A 499 -3.25 1.33 8.82
N ILE A 500 -3.00 1.43 7.51
CA ILE A 500 -3.86 2.17 6.59
C ILE A 500 -5.23 1.49 6.46
N ALA A 501 -5.26 0.16 6.28
CA ALA A 501 -6.49 -0.60 6.15
C ALA A 501 -7.37 -0.49 7.41
N LEU A 502 -6.79 -0.59 8.60
CA LEU A 502 -7.50 -0.47 9.87
C LEU A 502 -8.09 0.92 10.12
N GLN A 503 -7.58 1.96 9.46
CA GLN A 503 -8.08 3.32 9.60
C GLN A 503 -9.29 3.64 8.70
N GLN A 504 -9.72 2.72 7.82
CA GLN A 504 -10.74 3.01 6.81
C GLN A 504 -12.18 3.05 7.34
N ASP A 505 -12.47 2.36 8.44
CA ASP A 505 -13.83 2.23 8.97
C ASP A 505 -14.50 3.58 9.30
N LYS A 506 -13.72 4.56 9.78
CA LYS A 506 -14.22 5.91 10.13
C LYS A 506 -14.76 6.68 8.92
N ALA A 507 -14.27 6.35 7.73
CA ALA A 507 -14.59 7.04 6.48
C ALA A 507 -15.63 6.25 5.64
N ALA A 508 -15.92 4.99 5.97
CA ALA A 508 -16.74 4.09 5.16
C ALA A 508 -18.11 4.66 4.75
N ALA A 509 -18.80 5.36 5.66
CA ALA A 509 -20.13 5.93 5.41
C ALA A 509 -20.15 7.07 4.37
N TYR A 510 -18.98 7.57 3.97
CA TYR A 510 -18.84 8.71 3.06
C TYR A 510 -18.49 8.29 1.63
N ALA A 511 -18.04 7.04 1.43
CA ALA A 511 -17.83 6.47 0.11
C ALA A 511 -19.18 6.21 -0.59
N LYS A 512 -19.30 6.66 -1.84
CA LYS A 512 -20.49 6.52 -2.69
C LYS A 512 -20.13 6.88 -4.14
N PRO A 513 -20.99 6.57 -5.14
CA PRO A 513 -20.72 6.94 -6.54
C PRO A 513 -20.33 8.42 -6.72
N GLY A 514 -19.12 8.63 -7.25
CA GLY A 514 -18.48 9.94 -7.44
C GLY A 514 -17.73 10.50 -6.22
N SER A 515 -17.48 9.69 -5.19
CA SER A 515 -16.92 10.12 -3.90
C SER A 515 -16.22 8.94 -3.22
N TRP A 516 -14.90 8.84 -3.32
CA TRP A 516 -14.15 7.67 -2.85
C TRP A 516 -13.09 8.00 -1.80
N ASN A 517 -13.04 7.18 -0.76
CA ASN A 517 -11.93 7.19 0.18
C ASN A 517 -10.72 6.54 -0.51
N ASP A 518 -9.60 7.26 -0.52
CA ASP A 518 -8.34 6.81 -1.10
C ASP A 518 -7.38 6.38 0.02
N PRO A 519 -7.20 5.06 0.25
CA PRO A 519 -6.18 4.50 1.12
C PRO A 519 -4.79 4.43 0.44
N ASP A 520 -4.57 5.16 -0.65
CA ASP A 520 -3.32 5.24 -1.41
C ASP A 520 -3.06 4.04 -2.35
N MET A 521 -1.97 4.14 -3.11
CA MET A 521 -1.61 3.24 -4.21
C MET A 521 -1.37 1.77 -3.80
N LEU A 522 -1.52 0.86 -4.77
CA LEU A 522 -1.19 -0.55 -4.60
C LEU A 522 0.33 -0.77 -4.65
N VAL A 523 0.90 -1.33 -3.58
CA VAL A 523 2.33 -1.68 -3.42
C VAL A 523 2.62 -3.17 -3.72
N VAL A 524 2.05 -3.69 -4.80
CA VAL A 524 2.27 -5.07 -5.30
C VAL A 524 3.32 -5.09 -6.40
N GLY A 525 3.93 -6.24 -6.70
CA GLY A 525 4.91 -6.37 -7.80
C GLY A 525 6.24 -5.62 -7.56
N THR A 526 6.86 -5.07 -8.60
CA THR A 526 8.14 -4.34 -8.49
C THR A 526 7.93 -2.84 -8.22
N VAL A 527 8.25 -2.38 -7.00
CA VAL A 527 8.07 -1.00 -6.49
C VAL A 527 9.39 -0.47 -5.91
N GLY A 528 9.46 0.79 -5.44
CA GLY A 528 10.62 1.28 -4.67
C GLY A 528 11.12 2.70 -4.95
N TRP A 529 10.27 3.63 -5.39
CA TRP A 529 10.57 5.08 -5.50
C TRP A 529 11.90 5.40 -6.18
N GLY A 530 12.13 4.88 -7.40
CA GLY A 530 13.38 5.07 -8.14
C GLY A 530 14.49 4.06 -7.80
N ASN A 531 14.31 3.25 -6.75
CA ASN A 531 15.13 2.09 -6.42
C ASN A 531 14.29 0.79 -6.49
N PRO A 532 13.92 0.33 -7.71
CA PRO A 532 12.94 -0.74 -7.87
C PRO A 532 13.44 -2.07 -7.31
N HIS A 533 12.62 -2.71 -6.49
CA HIS A 533 12.76 -4.04 -5.94
C HIS A 533 11.40 -4.75 -5.91
N PRO A 534 11.35 -6.08 -5.82
CA PRO A 534 10.10 -6.77 -5.48
C PRO A 534 9.51 -6.19 -4.18
N SER A 535 8.20 -6.03 -4.13
CA SER A 535 7.48 -5.61 -2.91
C SER A 535 7.93 -6.46 -1.72
N LYS A 536 8.18 -5.83 -0.57
CA LYS A 536 8.52 -6.55 0.67
C LYS A 536 7.32 -7.27 1.27
N LEU A 537 6.12 -7.05 0.73
CA LEU A 537 4.92 -7.79 1.12
C LEU A 537 5.01 -9.25 0.66
N ARG A 538 4.70 -10.16 1.56
CA ARG A 538 4.56 -11.59 1.26
C ARG A 538 3.29 -11.84 0.42
N PRO A 539 3.20 -13.00 -0.28
CA PRO A 539 2.04 -13.32 -1.12
C PRO A 539 0.68 -13.16 -0.44
N ASP A 540 0.52 -13.67 0.79
CA ASP A 540 -0.74 -13.55 1.54
C ASP A 540 -1.06 -12.10 1.90
N GLU A 541 -0.05 -11.30 2.23
CA GLU A 541 -0.18 -9.88 2.52
C GLU A 541 -0.60 -9.11 1.27
N GLN A 542 -0.08 -9.47 0.09
CA GLN A 542 -0.49 -8.88 -1.19
C GLN A 542 -1.92 -9.27 -1.59
N TYR A 543 -2.33 -10.53 -1.35
CA TYR A 543 -3.71 -10.97 -1.52
C TYR A 543 -4.67 -10.18 -0.61
N LEU A 544 -4.32 -10.03 0.67
CA LEU A 544 -5.13 -9.31 1.64
C LEU A 544 -5.19 -7.81 1.32
N HIS A 545 -4.06 -7.20 0.96
CA HIS A 545 -3.96 -5.82 0.49
C HIS A 545 -4.91 -5.53 -0.67
N PHE A 546 -4.79 -6.29 -1.77
CA PHE A 546 -5.63 -6.10 -2.95
C PHE A 546 -7.12 -6.34 -2.64
N SER A 547 -7.43 -7.37 -1.86
CA SER A 547 -8.81 -7.72 -1.49
C SER A 547 -9.46 -6.66 -0.62
N LEU A 548 -8.74 -6.10 0.36
CA LEU A 548 -9.24 -5.03 1.22
C LEU A 548 -9.50 -3.74 0.44
N TRP A 549 -8.58 -3.33 -0.45
CA TRP A 549 -8.81 -2.17 -1.32
C TRP A 549 -10.06 -2.37 -2.21
N CYS A 550 -10.28 -3.59 -2.69
CA CYS A 550 -11.49 -3.91 -3.43
C CYS A 550 -12.74 -3.82 -2.57
N LEU A 551 -12.73 -4.40 -1.36
CA LEU A 551 -13.82 -4.30 -0.40
C LEU A 551 -14.11 -2.86 0.01
N PHE A 552 -13.09 -2.02 0.12
CA PHE A 552 -13.26 -0.63 0.50
C PHE A 552 -13.87 0.26 -0.58
N SER A 553 -14.08 -0.27 -1.80
CA SER A 553 -14.37 0.56 -2.97
C SER A 553 -13.34 1.70 -3.11
N ALA A 554 -12.07 1.38 -2.82
CA ALA A 554 -10.96 2.30 -2.99
C ALA A 554 -10.64 2.50 -4.47
N PRO A 555 -10.06 3.65 -4.87
CA PRO A 555 -9.33 3.75 -6.13
C PRO A 555 -8.28 2.64 -6.20
N LEU A 556 -8.19 1.96 -7.34
CA LEU A 556 -7.17 0.94 -7.57
C LEU A 556 -6.10 1.54 -8.46
N LEU A 557 -5.01 2.04 -7.87
CA LEU A 557 -3.89 2.62 -8.60
C LEU A 557 -2.66 1.73 -8.44
N ILE A 558 -2.28 1.01 -9.49
CA ILE A 558 -1.08 0.18 -9.54
C ILE A 558 0.15 1.09 -9.34
N GLY A 559 1.03 0.73 -8.42
CA GLY A 559 2.28 1.46 -8.15
C GLY A 559 3.54 0.83 -8.74
N CYS A 560 3.47 -0.38 -9.31
CA CYS A 560 4.66 -1.08 -9.80
C CYS A 560 5.13 -0.62 -11.18
N ASP A 561 6.35 -1.00 -11.52
CA ASP A 561 6.85 -0.92 -12.89
C ASP A 561 6.05 -1.87 -13.80
N MET A 562 5.23 -1.29 -14.69
CA MET A 562 4.34 -2.04 -15.58
C MET A 562 5.09 -2.94 -16.57
N GLU A 563 6.38 -2.68 -16.82
CA GLU A 563 7.22 -3.51 -17.70
C GLU A 563 7.77 -4.77 -16.99
N LYS A 564 7.52 -4.90 -15.67
CA LYS A 564 8.05 -5.98 -14.82
C LYS A 564 6.95 -6.75 -14.06
N LEU A 565 5.78 -6.87 -14.68
CA LEU A 565 4.68 -7.65 -14.13
C LEU A 565 5.00 -9.16 -14.19
N ASP A 566 5.11 -9.79 -13.02
CA ASP A 566 5.26 -11.25 -12.91
C ASP A 566 3.88 -11.95 -12.88
N ASP A 567 3.91 -13.29 -13.00
CA ASP A 567 2.69 -14.11 -13.05
C ASP A 567 1.81 -13.94 -11.80
N PHE A 568 2.42 -13.75 -10.63
CA PHE A 568 1.72 -13.56 -9.37
C PHE A 568 1.01 -12.19 -9.32
N THR A 569 1.71 -11.13 -9.69
CA THR A 569 1.18 -9.77 -9.75
C THR A 569 0.06 -9.68 -10.78
N MET A 570 0.25 -10.29 -11.97
CA MET A 570 -0.80 -10.40 -12.97
C MET A 570 -2.02 -11.15 -12.43
N ASN A 571 -1.83 -12.20 -11.63
CA ASN A 571 -2.91 -12.97 -11.02
C ASN A 571 -3.77 -12.13 -10.06
N LEU A 572 -3.16 -11.23 -9.29
CA LEU A 572 -3.87 -10.28 -8.43
C LEU A 572 -4.68 -9.29 -9.28
N LEU A 573 -4.00 -8.63 -10.22
CA LEU A 573 -4.55 -7.53 -11.00
C LEU A 573 -5.59 -7.96 -12.06
N THR A 574 -5.72 -9.26 -12.33
CA THR A 574 -6.70 -9.82 -13.29
C THR A 574 -7.81 -10.64 -12.63
N ASN A 575 -7.96 -10.56 -11.31
CA ASN A 575 -9.06 -11.20 -10.60
C ASN A 575 -10.37 -10.43 -10.78
N ASP A 576 -11.08 -10.75 -11.87
CA ASP A 576 -12.35 -10.10 -12.26
C ASP A 576 -13.46 -10.22 -11.21
N GLU A 577 -13.45 -11.26 -10.37
CA GLU A 577 -14.47 -11.42 -9.32
C GLU A 577 -14.22 -10.46 -8.16
N VAL A 578 -12.96 -10.35 -7.72
CA VAL A 578 -12.56 -9.40 -6.67
C VAL A 578 -12.68 -7.95 -7.16
N ILE A 579 -12.29 -7.68 -8.41
CA ILE A 579 -12.46 -6.35 -9.03
C ILE A 579 -13.95 -5.98 -9.16
N ALA A 580 -14.83 -6.94 -9.46
CA ALA A 580 -16.27 -6.66 -9.55
C ALA A 580 -16.86 -6.18 -8.21
N ILE A 581 -16.33 -6.64 -7.07
CA ILE A 581 -16.73 -6.14 -5.74
C ILE A 581 -16.37 -4.66 -5.58
N ASN A 582 -15.17 -4.26 -6.03
CA ASN A 582 -14.73 -2.86 -6.03
C ASN A 582 -15.62 -1.97 -6.92
N GLN A 583 -15.90 -2.47 -8.12
CA GLN A 583 -16.63 -1.77 -9.18
C GLN A 583 -18.16 -1.93 -9.09
N ASP A 584 -18.68 -2.45 -7.97
CA ASP A 584 -20.11 -2.57 -7.73
C ASP A 584 -20.79 -1.18 -7.74
N PRO A 585 -21.88 -0.96 -8.50
CA PRO A 585 -22.47 0.36 -8.68
C PRO A 585 -23.13 0.96 -7.45
N LEU A 586 -23.45 0.15 -6.43
CA LEU A 586 -23.96 0.68 -5.17
C LEU A 586 -22.89 1.54 -4.49
N GLY A 587 -21.60 1.24 -4.74
CA GLY A 587 -20.48 2.06 -4.32
C GLY A 587 -20.30 2.13 -2.81
N ASN A 588 -20.87 1.19 -2.06
CA ASN A 588 -20.65 1.09 -0.62
C ASN A 588 -19.22 0.62 -0.36
N GLN A 589 -18.55 1.26 0.58
CA GLN A 589 -17.33 0.76 1.18
C GLN A 589 -17.65 -0.28 2.26
N ALA A 590 -16.88 -1.37 2.31
CA ALA A 590 -16.97 -2.34 3.39
C ALA A 590 -16.61 -1.71 4.75
N LYS A 591 -17.22 -2.22 5.81
CA LYS A 591 -16.92 -1.84 7.19
C LYS A 591 -16.62 -3.09 8.02
N CYS A 592 -15.72 -2.98 8.99
CA CYS A 592 -15.55 -4.02 9.99
C CYS A 592 -16.80 -4.10 10.89
N GLU A 593 -17.51 -5.23 10.84
CA GLU A 593 -18.70 -5.48 11.65
C GLU A 593 -18.40 -6.30 12.91
N LEU A 594 -17.35 -7.13 12.88
CA LEU A 594 -16.93 -7.94 14.01
C LEU A 594 -15.41 -8.01 14.12
N THR A 595 -14.92 -7.95 15.36
CA THR A 595 -13.53 -8.25 15.70
C THR A 595 -13.51 -9.37 16.74
N VAL A 596 -12.74 -10.42 16.46
CA VAL A 596 -12.49 -11.54 17.38
C VAL A 596 -10.99 -11.74 17.52
N GLY A 597 -10.40 -11.18 18.58
CA GLY A 597 -8.93 -11.09 18.68
C GLY A 597 -8.37 -10.30 17.49
N ASP A 598 -7.43 -10.90 16.76
CA ASP A 598 -6.82 -10.30 15.56
C ASP A 598 -7.64 -10.53 14.27
N VAL A 599 -8.72 -11.30 14.34
CA VAL A 599 -9.60 -11.55 13.19
C VAL A 599 -10.58 -10.40 13.03
N ARG A 600 -10.65 -9.84 11.83
CA ARG A 600 -11.62 -8.82 11.42
C ARG A 600 -12.60 -9.41 10.40
N ILE A 601 -13.87 -9.09 10.53
CA ILE A 601 -14.91 -9.45 9.56
C ILE A 601 -15.43 -8.17 8.92
N TYR A 602 -15.13 -7.99 7.63
CA TYR A 602 -15.62 -6.88 6.82
C TYR A 602 -16.84 -7.31 6.00
N VAL A 603 -17.85 -6.44 5.91
CA VAL A 603 -19.08 -6.69 5.14
C VAL A 603 -19.32 -5.55 4.17
N LYS A 604 -19.67 -5.87 2.91
CA LYS A 604 -19.96 -4.90 1.85
C LYS A 604 -21.28 -5.23 1.16
N LYS A 605 -22.28 -4.36 1.31
CA LYS A 605 -23.54 -4.51 0.58
C LYS A 605 -23.36 -4.20 -0.91
N LEU A 606 -23.90 -5.05 -1.77
CA LEU A 606 -23.81 -4.96 -3.23
C LEU A 606 -25.15 -4.55 -3.88
N GLU A 607 -25.13 -4.06 -5.12
CA GLU A 607 -26.33 -3.57 -5.83
C GLU A 607 -27.40 -4.65 -6.01
N ASP A 608 -26.99 -5.92 -6.16
CA ASP A 608 -27.87 -7.06 -6.37
C ASP A 608 -28.50 -7.64 -5.08
N GLY A 609 -28.16 -7.07 -3.93
CA GLY A 609 -28.61 -7.54 -2.61
C GLY A 609 -27.66 -8.51 -1.92
N GLY A 610 -26.51 -8.86 -2.54
CA GLY A 610 -25.44 -9.61 -1.88
C GLY A 610 -24.74 -8.82 -0.75
N GLN A 611 -24.03 -9.54 0.12
CA GLN A 611 -23.24 -8.97 1.23
C GLN A 611 -21.99 -9.78 1.58
#